data_AF-A0A932Y1K6-F1
#
_entry.id   AF-A0A932Y1K6-F1
#
_cell.length_a   1.000
_cell.length_b   1.000
_cell.length_c   1.000
_cell.angle_alpha   90.00
_cell.angle_beta   90.00
_cell.angle_gamma   90.00
#
_symmetry.space_group_name_H-M   'P 1'
#
loop_
_entity.id
_entity.type
_entity.pdbx_description
1 polymer ?
#
loop_
_entity_poly.entity_id
_entity_poly.type
_entity_poly.pdbx_seq_one_letter_code
_entity_poly.pdbx_strand_id
1 'polypeptide(L)'
;MKKHLRPAESGFTIIEVVIVLAIAGLIMLIVFLAVPQLQRNSRDQARRAILSRIKAEIENYASNSGGTYPFTATCTGSGTTGEWCDLYNRYLTTIDIKDPSGSNVISASPSNSNANAAGGYLGGIPGTLVNTKGILDVITSAKCSGENVIASTGVNSYALVIGLDRANTRYCVDNG
;
A
#
# COMPACT_ATOMS: atom_id res chain seq x y z
N MET A 1 64.24 -30.21 -38.12
CA MET A 1 62.77 -30.37 -38.30
C MET A 1 62.07 -30.04 -37.00
N LYS A 2 61.30 -28.95 -36.94
CA LYS A 2 60.57 -28.52 -35.73
C LYS A 2 59.17 -29.12 -35.80
N LYS A 3 58.89 -30.11 -34.94
CA LYS A 3 57.61 -30.82 -34.91
C LYS A 3 56.58 -29.93 -34.20
N HIS A 4 55.65 -29.36 -34.96
CA HIS A 4 54.51 -28.61 -34.42
C HIS A 4 53.55 -29.59 -33.72
N LEU A 5 53.60 -29.63 -32.39
CA LEU A 5 52.60 -30.31 -31.56
C LEU A 5 51.31 -29.48 -31.64
N ARG A 6 50.25 -30.05 -32.23
CA ARG A 6 48.93 -29.43 -32.26
C ARG A 6 48.29 -29.59 -30.87
N PRO A 7 47.74 -28.54 -30.25
CA PRO A 7 46.97 -28.68 -29.02
C PRO A 7 45.77 -29.59 -29.28
N ALA A 8 45.48 -30.52 -28.37
CA ALA A 8 44.25 -31.31 -28.44
C ALA A 8 43.06 -30.41 -28.11
N GLU A 9 42.20 -30.14 -29.10
CA GLU A 9 40.95 -29.44 -28.87
C GLU A 9 40.04 -30.31 -28.02
N SER A 10 39.81 -29.88 -26.78
CA SER A 10 38.92 -30.53 -25.83
C SER A 10 37.49 -30.10 -26.14
N GLY A 11 36.71 -31.01 -26.75
CA GLY A 11 35.29 -30.80 -26.96
C GLY A 11 34.52 -30.85 -25.64
N PHE A 12 33.57 -29.93 -25.45
CA PHE A 12 32.65 -29.93 -24.32
C PHE A 12 31.74 -31.16 -24.40
N THR A 13 31.60 -31.93 -23.31
CA THR A 13 30.84 -33.19 -23.36
C THR A 13 29.33 -32.94 -23.29
N ILE A 14 28.53 -33.76 -23.97
CA ILE A 14 27.06 -33.66 -23.91
C ILE A 14 26.55 -33.79 -22.46
N ILE A 15 27.17 -34.68 -21.68
CA ILE A 15 26.80 -34.87 -20.27
C ILE A 15 27.05 -33.61 -19.42
N GLU A 16 28.13 -32.88 -19.69
CA GLU A 16 28.44 -31.63 -19.01
C GLU A 16 27.39 -30.55 -19.34
N VAL A 17 26.93 -30.46 -20.59
CA VAL A 17 25.84 -29.55 -20.96
C VAL A 17 24.55 -29.93 -20.22
N VAL A 18 24.21 -31.22 -20.18
CA VAL A 18 22.96 -31.69 -19.55
C VAL A 18 22.93 -31.40 -18.06
N ILE A 19 24.04 -31.60 -17.34
CA ILE A 19 24.12 -31.27 -15.91
C ILE A 19 23.96 -29.76 -15.68
N VAL A 20 24.60 -28.93 -16.51
CA VAL A 20 24.47 -27.47 -16.40
C VAL A 20 23.04 -27.01 -16.65
N LEU A 21 22.38 -27.55 -17.68
CA LEU A 21 20.99 -27.22 -17.98
C LEU A 21 20.03 -27.71 -16.89
N ALA A 22 20.31 -28.86 -16.27
CA ALA A 22 19.50 -29.38 -15.17
C ALA A 22 19.57 -28.46 -13.93
N ILE A 23 20.77 -28.02 -13.55
CA ILE A 23 20.95 -27.08 -12.42
C ILE A 23 20.34 -25.71 -12.76
N ALA A 24 20.56 -25.21 -13.97
CA ALA A 24 19.98 -23.94 -14.42
C ALA A 24 18.44 -23.99 -14.40
N GLY A 25 17.84 -25.10 -14.85
CA GLY A 25 16.40 -25.31 -14.79
C GLY A 25 15.85 -25.33 -13.37
N LEU A 26 16.55 -25.99 -12.45
CA LEU A 26 16.17 -26.01 -11.02
C LEU A 26 16.22 -24.62 -10.38
N ILE A 27 17.28 -23.84 -10.66
CA ILE A 27 17.41 -22.47 -10.14
C ILE A 27 16.28 -21.58 -10.69
N MET A 28 16.00 -21.67 -11.99
CA MET A 28 14.93 -20.90 -12.62
C MET A 28 13.55 -21.19 -11.99
N LEU A 29 13.26 -22.45 -11.66
CA LEU A 29 12.03 -22.83 -10.95
C LEU A 29 11.90 -22.07 -9.62
N ILE A 30 12.95 -22.09 -8.79
CA ILE A 30 12.93 -21.43 -7.48
C ILE A 30 12.76 -19.91 -7.64
N VAL A 31 13.50 -19.29 -8.57
CA VAL A 31 13.44 -17.85 -8.81
C VAL A 31 12.04 -17.41 -9.23
N PHE A 32 11.38 -18.16 -10.13
CA PHE A 32 10.03 -17.82 -10.58
C PHE A 32 8.97 -17.96 -9.48
N LEU A 33 9.17 -18.83 -8.50
CA LEU A 33 8.28 -18.92 -7.34
C LEU A 33 8.57 -17.83 -6.30
N ALA A 34 9.84 -17.53 -6.05
CA ALA A 34 10.27 -16.63 -4.99
C ALA A 34 10.07 -15.15 -5.32
N VAL A 35 10.43 -14.70 -6.53
CA VAL A 35 10.40 -13.28 -6.90
C VAL A 35 9.00 -12.67 -6.82
N PRO A 36 7.93 -13.28 -7.34
CA PRO A 36 6.58 -12.72 -7.21
C PRO A 36 6.12 -12.61 -5.76
N GLN A 37 6.53 -13.55 -4.89
CA GLN A 37 6.22 -13.52 -3.47
C GLN A 37 6.93 -12.38 -2.74
N LEU A 38 8.22 -12.16 -3.04
CA LEU A 38 8.98 -11.05 -2.47
C LEU A 38 8.43 -9.70 -2.91
N GLN A 39 8.07 -9.55 -4.18
CA GLN A 39 7.44 -8.34 -4.69
C GLN A 39 6.11 -8.02 -3.99
N ARG A 40 5.27 -9.04 -3.72
CA ARG A 40 4.03 -8.85 -2.93
C ARG A 40 4.32 -8.31 -1.53
N ASN A 41 5.25 -8.94 -0.82
CA ASN A 41 5.62 -8.54 0.54
C ASN A 41 6.17 -7.10 0.58
N SER A 42 7.00 -6.72 -0.39
CA SER A 42 7.53 -5.35 -0.50
C SER A 42 6.42 -4.33 -0.77
N ARG A 43 5.45 -4.63 -1.64
CA ARG A 43 4.31 -3.73 -1.89
C ARG A 43 3.41 -3.57 -0.68
N ASP A 44 3.15 -4.64 0.06
CA ASP A 44 2.36 -4.57 1.29
C ASP A 44 3.07 -3.73 2.37
N GLN A 45 4.40 -3.84 2.50
CA GLN A 45 5.17 -2.96 3.39
C GLN A 45 5.09 -1.50 2.96
N ALA A 46 5.19 -1.21 1.66
CA ALA A 46 5.05 0.14 1.13
C ALA A 46 3.66 0.73 1.43
N ARG A 47 2.58 -0.05 1.27
CA ARG A 47 1.22 0.36 1.64
C ARG A 47 1.07 0.69 3.12
N ARG A 48 1.62 -0.17 3.99
CA ARG A 48 1.62 0.06 5.44
C ARG A 48 2.34 1.36 5.80
N ALA A 49 3.47 1.63 5.15
CA ALA A 49 4.22 2.88 5.33
C ALA A 49 3.44 4.11 4.81
N ILE A 50 2.77 4.02 3.66
CA ILE A 50 1.91 5.10 3.14
C ILE A 50 0.79 5.40 4.15
N LEU A 51 0.12 4.38 4.68
CA LEU A 51 -0.93 4.56 5.69
C LEU A 51 -0.41 5.29 6.94
N SER A 52 0.76 4.90 7.45
CA SER A 52 1.39 5.56 8.60
C SER A 52 1.77 7.02 8.32
N ARG A 53 2.23 7.34 7.09
CA ARG A 53 2.51 8.73 6.69
C ARG A 53 1.23 9.56 6.64
N ILE A 54 0.17 9.04 6.03
CA ILE A 54 -1.13 9.72 5.97
C ILE A 54 -1.68 9.95 7.37
N LYS A 55 -1.57 8.96 8.27
CA LYS A 55 -1.93 9.15 9.68
C LYS A 55 -1.17 10.32 10.30
N ALA A 56 0.15 10.35 10.16
CA ALA A 56 0.98 11.41 10.71
C ALA A 56 0.56 12.79 10.20
N GLU A 57 0.24 12.92 8.91
CA GLU A 57 -0.25 14.18 8.34
C GLU A 57 -1.65 14.57 8.84
N ILE A 58 -2.53 13.61 9.10
CA ILE A 58 -3.83 13.87 9.74
C ILE A 58 -3.63 14.41 11.17
N GLU A 59 -2.68 13.85 11.94
CA GLU A 59 -2.37 14.36 13.29
C GLU A 59 -1.70 15.74 13.23
N ASN A 60 -0.79 15.96 12.27
CA ASN A 60 -0.18 17.27 12.03
C ASN A 60 -1.23 18.32 11.69
N TYR A 61 -2.21 17.96 10.85
CA TYR A 61 -3.35 18.82 10.54
C TYR A 61 -4.11 19.17 11.81
N ALA A 62 -4.55 18.16 12.58
CA ALA A 62 -5.31 18.38 13.80
C ALA A 62 -4.55 19.28 14.80
N SER A 63 -3.24 19.08 14.96
CA SER A 63 -2.39 19.93 15.79
C SER A 63 -2.34 21.39 15.33
N ASN A 64 -2.38 21.64 14.02
CA ASN A 64 -2.36 22.98 13.43
C ASN A 64 -3.76 23.62 13.34
N SER A 65 -4.81 22.82 13.48
CA SER A 65 -6.22 23.21 13.35
C SER A 65 -6.97 23.22 14.68
N GLY A 66 -6.26 23.40 15.79
CA GLY A 66 -6.84 23.52 17.13
C GLY A 66 -7.52 22.24 17.63
N GLY A 67 -7.07 21.07 17.19
CA GLY A 67 -7.66 19.77 17.51
C GLY A 67 -8.78 19.33 16.58
N THR A 68 -9.07 20.10 15.52
CA THR A 68 -10.10 19.75 14.54
C THR A 68 -9.53 18.80 13.49
N TYR A 69 -10.14 17.63 13.36
CA TYR A 69 -9.75 16.66 12.33
C TYR A 69 -10.41 16.96 10.96
N PRO A 70 -9.75 16.60 9.84
CA PRO A 70 -10.17 16.95 8.48
C PRO A 70 -11.21 15.97 7.91
N PHE A 71 -12.24 15.67 8.69
CA PHE A 71 -13.25 14.65 8.37
C PHE A 71 -14.57 15.25 7.87
N THR A 72 -14.62 16.55 7.61
CA THR A 72 -15.80 17.13 6.96
C THR A 72 -15.75 16.78 5.47
N ALA A 73 -16.78 16.10 4.99
CA ALA A 73 -16.90 15.65 3.60
C ALA A 73 -17.21 16.79 2.61
N THR A 74 -17.47 18.01 3.10
CA THR A 74 -17.61 19.18 2.24
C THR A 74 -16.25 19.60 1.70
N CYS A 75 -16.23 20.02 0.43
CA CYS A 75 -15.07 20.61 -0.20
C CYS A 75 -15.48 21.97 -0.73
N THR A 76 -15.37 23.00 0.10
CA THR A 76 -15.67 24.39 -0.28
C THR A 76 -14.45 25.13 -0.84
N GLY A 77 -13.24 24.57 -0.66
CA GLY A 77 -11.98 25.07 -1.20
C GLY A 77 -10.78 24.74 -0.30
N SER A 78 -9.60 25.30 -0.59
CA SER A 78 -8.50 25.31 0.37
C SER A 78 -8.71 26.43 1.40
N GLY A 79 -8.42 26.17 2.68
CA GLY A 79 -8.52 27.17 3.75
C GLY A 79 -9.71 27.03 4.71
N THR A 80 -10.67 26.14 4.44
CA THR A 80 -11.75 25.82 5.39
C THR A 80 -11.28 24.73 6.36
N THR A 81 -11.09 25.10 7.62
CA THR A 81 -10.62 24.16 8.66
C THR A 81 -11.62 23.02 8.87
N GLY A 82 -11.11 21.79 8.93
CA GLY A 82 -11.87 20.58 9.16
C GLY A 82 -12.34 19.86 7.89
N GLU A 83 -12.11 20.42 6.70
CA GLU A 83 -12.44 19.78 5.42
C GLU A 83 -11.32 18.84 4.94
N TRP A 84 -11.71 17.72 4.32
CA TRP A 84 -10.73 16.78 3.76
C TRP A 84 -9.87 17.40 2.67
N CYS A 85 -10.43 18.22 1.79
CA CYS A 85 -9.67 18.84 0.70
C CYS A 85 -8.60 19.81 1.22
N ASP A 86 -8.80 20.43 2.38
CA ASP A 86 -7.80 21.31 3.00
C ASP A 86 -6.59 20.49 3.49
N LEU A 87 -6.84 19.34 4.16
CA LEU A 87 -5.79 18.37 4.47
C LEU A 87 -5.08 17.92 3.19
N TYR A 88 -5.84 17.46 2.19
CA TYR A 88 -5.25 16.90 0.98
C TYR A 88 -4.32 17.90 0.29
N ASN A 89 -4.81 19.13 0.06
CA ASN A 89 -4.08 20.14 -0.68
C ASN A 89 -2.85 20.66 0.06
N ARG A 90 -2.88 20.72 1.39
CA ARG A 90 -1.80 21.32 2.20
C ARG A 90 -0.80 20.30 2.76
N TYR A 91 -1.24 19.08 3.03
CA TYR A 91 -0.46 18.06 3.74
C TYR A 91 -0.24 16.79 2.92
N LEU A 92 -1.21 16.31 2.13
CA LEU A 92 -1.05 15.04 1.39
C LEU A 92 -0.38 15.20 0.03
N THR A 93 -0.43 16.38 -0.58
CA THR A 93 0.30 16.69 -1.82
C THR A 93 1.81 16.81 -1.62
N THR A 94 2.27 17.00 -0.38
CA THR A 94 3.69 17.16 -0.05
C THR A 94 4.38 15.82 0.25
N ILE A 95 3.61 14.75 0.43
CA ILE A 95 4.10 13.39 0.70
C ILE A 95 3.77 12.44 -0.46
N ASP A 96 4.53 11.35 -0.56
CA ASP A 96 4.25 10.29 -1.53
C ASP A 96 3.12 9.38 -1.02
N ILE A 97 1.95 9.49 -1.66
CA ILE A 97 0.76 8.66 -1.42
C ILE A 97 0.49 7.67 -2.56
N LYS A 98 1.47 7.45 -3.45
CA LYS A 98 1.31 6.59 -4.61
C LYS A 98 1.45 5.11 -4.21
N ASP A 99 0.43 4.32 -4.51
CA ASP A 99 0.52 2.87 -4.39
C ASP A 99 1.60 2.34 -5.34
N PRO A 100 2.34 1.29 -4.97
CA PRO A 100 3.24 0.59 -5.88
C PRO A 100 2.59 0.06 -7.17
N SER A 101 1.25 0.00 -7.25
CA SER A 101 0.49 -0.31 -8.47
C SER A 101 0.28 0.90 -9.40
N GLY A 102 0.69 2.10 -8.99
CA GLY A 102 0.78 3.28 -9.85
C GLY A 102 -0.27 4.37 -9.64
N SER A 103 -1.26 4.18 -8.75
CA SER A 103 -2.30 5.17 -8.45
C SER A 103 -2.20 5.65 -7.01
N ASN A 104 -2.68 6.86 -6.71
CA ASN A 104 -2.74 7.34 -5.33
C ASN A 104 -3.72 6.47 -4.52
N VAL A 105 -3.38 6.20 -3.26
CA VAL A 105 -4.21 5.36 -2.38
C VAL A 105 -5.51 6.05 -1.94
N ILE A 106 -5.53 7.38 -2.01
CA ILE A 106 -6.67 8.24 -1.68
C ILE A 106 -6.70 9.48 -2.58
N SER A 107 -7.88 10.07 -2.74
CA SER A 107 -8.13 11.21 -3.63
C SER A 107 -8.38 12.54 -2.89
N ALA A 108 -8.32 13.65 -3.64
CA ALA A 108 -8.53 15.00 -3.13
C ALA A 108 -9.97 15.30 -2.71
N SER A 109 -10.92 14.59 -3.32
CA SER A 109 -12.35 14.71 -3.05
C SER A 109 -12.90 13.30 -2.84
N PRO A 110 -12.69 12.73 -1.63
CA PRO A 110 -13.11 11.38 -1.35
C PRO A 110 -14.64 11.33 -1.38
N SER A 111 -15.18 10.40 -2.15
CA SER A 111 -16.62 10.17 -2.14
C SER A 111 -17.03 9.62 -0.77
N ASN A 112 -18.11 10.17 -0.21
CA ASN A 112 -18.80 9.62 0.98
C ASN A 112 -19.50 8.27 0.72
N SER A 113 -19.36 7.74 -0.50
CA SER A 113 -20.14 6.63 -1.01
C SER A 113 -19.25 5.39 -1.11
N ASN A 114 -19.61 4.36 -0.35
CA ASN A 114 -19.07 3.02 -0.48
C ASN A 114 -19.20 2.54 -1.93
N ALA A 115 -18.08 2.40 -2.65
CA ALA A 115 -17.76 1.31 -3.57
C ALA A 115 -16.66 1.71 -4.56
N ASN A 116 -15.49 1.07 -4.44
CA ASN A 116 -14.59 0.75 -5.56
C ASN A 116 -14.05 1.88 -6.44
N ALA A 117 -14.15 3.15 -6.03
CA ALA A 117 -13.48 4.27 -6.69
C ALA A 117 -12.52 4.94 -5.69
N ALA A 118 -11.22 4.68 -5.85
CA ALA A 118 -10.10 5.45 -5.28
C ALA A 118 -10.27 6.01 -3.85
N GLY A 119 -10.51 5.17 -2.85
CA GLY A 119 -10.39 5.48 -1.42
C GLY A 119 -11.44 6.45 -0.89
N GLY A 120 -12.21 6.02 0.10
CA GLY A 120 -13.36 6.77 0.59
C GLY A 120 -13.14 7.44 1.94
N TYR A 121 -13.87 8.53 2.17
CA TYR A 121 -14.14 9.03 3.50
C TYR A 121 -15.50 8.47 3.92
N LEU A 122 -15.59 7.80 5.06
CA LEU A 122 -16.79 7.15 5.54
C LEU A 122 -17.19 7.71 6.92
N GLY A 123 -18.38 8.29 6.98
CA GLY A 123 -19.05 8.58 8.24
C GLY A 123 -19.58 7.28 8.84
N GLY A 124 -18.84 6.70 9.78
CA GLY A 124 -19.20 5.43 10.41
C GLY A 124 -18.76 4.17 9.63
N ILE A 125 -18.94 3.00 10.25
CA ILE A 125 -18.37 1.74 9.77
C ILE A 125 -19.20 1.17 8.63
N PRO A 126 -18.61 0.94 7.44
CA PRO A 126 -19.32 0.30 6.35
C PRO A 126 -19.57 -1.18 6.67
N GLY A 127 -20.72 -1.71 6.22
CA GLY A 127 -21.01 -3.15 6.32
C GLY A 127 -20.01 -4.03 5.55
N THR A 128 -19.31 -3.45 4.57
CA THR A 128 -18.20 -4.08 3.86
C THR A 128 -16.96 -3.20 3.96
N LEU A 129 -15.95 -3.68 4.68
CA LEU A 129 -14.66 -2.99 4.81
C LEU A 129 -13.83 -3.16 3.53
N VAL A 130 -13.06 -2.13 3.16
CA VAL A 130 -12.17 -2.21 2.00
C VAL A 130 -11.20 -3.38 2.11
N ASN A 131 -11.20 -4.17 1.06
CA ASN A 131 -10.26 -5.25 0.79
C ASN A 131 -9.66 -5.14 -0.63
N THR A 132 -10.01 -4.07 -1.35
CA THR A 132 -9.46 -3.77 -2.67
C THR A 132 -8.04 -3.23 -2.49
N LYS A 133 -7.09 -3.92 -3.11
CA LYS A 133 -5.67 -3.58 -3.12
C LYS A 133 -5.42 -2.09 -3.37
N GLY A 134 -4.62 -1.47 -2.50
CA GLY A 134 -4.13 -0.10 -2.68
C GLY A 134 -5.18 0.99 -2.50
N ILE A 135 -6.40 0.63 -2.11
CA ILE A 135 -7.45 1.58 -1.75
C ILE A 135 -7.41 1.82 -0.25
N LEU A 136 -7.42 3.09 0.15
CA LEU A 136 -7.45 3.53 1.55
C LEU A 136 -8.82 4.14 1.89
N ASP A 137 -9.42 3.67 2.98
CA ASP A 137 -10.60 4.27 3.59
C ASP A 137 -10.27 4.96 4.90
N VAL A 138 -10.95 6.08 5.15
CA VAL A 138 -10.92 6.83 6.39
C VAL A 138 -12.28 6.73 7.05
N ILE A 139 -12.34 6.13 8.23
CA ILE A 139 -13.60 5.83 8.93
C ILE A 139 -13.61 6.60 10.24
N THR A 140 -14.62 7.45 10.44
CA THR A 140 -14.78 8.20 11.69
C THR A 140 -15.60 7.45 12.73
N SER A 141 -15.45 7.86 14.00
CA SER A 141 -16.07 7.21 15.16
C SER A 141 -15.76 5.71 15.23
N ALA A 142 -14.52 5.36 14.89
CA ALA A 142 -14.08 3.98 14.74
C ALA A 142 -12.66 3.78 15.24
N LYS A 143 -12.32 2.54 15.59
CA LYS A 143 -10.98 2.10 15.99
C LYS A 143 -10.68 0.73 15.40
N CYS A 144 -9.41 0.36 15.37
CA CYS A 144 -8.98 -0.93 14.92
C CYS A 144 -9.15 -1.98 16.03
N SER A 145 -9.54 -3.18 15.63
CA SER A 145 -9.53 -4.40 16.45
C SER A 145 -8.78 -5.47 15.67
N GLY A 146 -7.45 -5.43 15.76
CA GLY A 146 -6.59 -6.09 14.78
C GLY A 146 -6.75 -5.41 13.42
N GLU A 147 -6.98 -6.21 12.37
CA GLU A 147 -7.20 -5.70 10.99
C GLU A 147 -8.68 -5.42 10.68
N ASN A 148 -9.57 -5.53 11.68
CA ASN A 148 -10.97 -5.14 11.58
C ASN A 148 -11.21 -3.75 12.16
N VAL A 149 -12.33 -3.15 11.82
CA VAL A 149 -12.76 -1.86 12.34
C VAL A 149 -14.01 -2.05 13.18
N ILE A 150 -14.01 -1.47 14.38
CA ILE A 150 -15.13 -1.50 15.32
C ILE A 150 -15.50 -0.08 15.74
N ALA A 151 -16.74 0.10 16.19
CA ALA A 151 -17.23 1.41 16.57
C ALA A 151 -16.45 1.92 17.78
N SER A 152 -16.18 3.22 17.79
CA SER A 152 -15.54 3.89 18.90
C SER A 152 -16.44 5.01 19.40
N THR A 153 -16.46 5.18 20.72
CA THR A 153 -17.23 6.21 21.41
C THR A 153 -16.46 7.54 21.53
N GLY A 154 -15.22 7.58 21.05
CA GLY A 154 -14.39 8.80 21.06
C GLY A 154 -14.86 9.79 19.99
N VAL A 155 -15.14 11.03 20.38
CA VAL A 155 -15.63 12.09 19.48
C VAL A 155 -14.68 12.42 18.31
N ASN A 156 -13.39 12.15 18.49
CA ASN A 156 -12.33 12.35 17.48
C ASN A 156 -11.65 11.03 17.09
N SER A 157 -12.27 9.89 17.41
CA SER A 157 -11.71 8.60 17.05
C SER A 157 -11.88 8.32 15.55
N TYR A 158 -10.84 7.80 14.92
CA TYR A 158 -10.89 7.38 13.54
C TYR A 158 -9.99 6.18 13.28
N ALA A 159 -10.35 5.40 12.27
CA ALA A 159 -9.56 4.30 11.75
C ALA A 159 -9.26 4.53 10.28
N LEU A 160 -8.02 4.27 9.89
CA LEU A 160 -7.58 4.23 8.50
C LEU A 160 -7.39 2.78 8.10
N VAL A 161 -7.92 2.39 6.95
CA VAL A 161 -7.85 1.02 6.45
C VAL A 161 -7.32 1.02 5.04
N ILE A 162 -6.33 0.18 4.74
CA ILE A 162 -5.84 0.00 3.37
C ILE A 162 -5.90 -1.47 2.94
N GLY A 163 -6.38 -1.74 1.73
CA GLY A 163 -6.37 -3.09 1.15
C GLY A 163 -4.96 -3.53 0.71
N LEU A 164 -4.59 -4.77 1.00
CA LEU A 164 -3.27 -5.34 0.68
C LEU A 164 -3.32 -6.20 -0.60
N ASP A 165 -2.18 -6.75 -1.03
CA ASP A 165 -2.08 -7.53 -2.27
C ASP A 165 -2.83 -8.87 -2.22
N ARG A 166 -3.03 -9.47 -1.04
CA ARG A 166 -3.78 -10.72 -0.91
C ARG A 166 -5.28 -10.42 -0.84
N ALA A 167 -6.07 -11.24 -1.52
CA ALA A 167 -7.52 -11.11 -1.51
C ALA A 167 -8.07 -11.13 -0.07
N ASN A 168 -9.00 -10.22 0.20
CA ASN A 168 -9.64 -10.07 1.52
C ASN A 168 -8.67 -9.76 2.68
N THR A 169 -7.48 -9.22 2.39
CA THR A 169 -6.55 -8.76 3.42
C THR A 169 -6.46 -7.24 3.43
N ARG A 170 -6.33 -6.68 4.62
CA ARG A 170 -6.26 -5.25 4.85
C ARG A 170 -5.32 -4.95 6.01
N TYR A 171 -4.95 -3.69 6.13
CA TYR A 171 -4.20 -3.15 7.24
C TYR A 171 -4.96 -1.99 7.88
N CYS A 172 -5.13 -2.03 9.20
CA CYS A 172 -5.84 -1.00 9.97
C CYS A 172 -4.87 -0.23 10.89
N VAL A 173 -4.98 1.10 10.92
CA VAL A 173 -4.32 1.96 11.89
C VAL A 173 -5.31 3.02 12.39
N ASP A 174 -5.41 3.20 13.70
CA ASP A 174 -6.27 4.20 14.34
C ASP A 174 -5.47 5.24 15.13
N ASN A 175 -6.15 6.19 15.76
CA ASN A 175 -5.54 7.22 16.59
C ASN A 175 -5.60 6.97 18.11
N GLY A 176 -6.07 5.81 18.57
CA GLY A 176 -6.14 5.46 20.01
C GLY A 176 -7.36 4.63 20.43
#